data_AF-A0A3N5YEX7-F1
#
_entry.id   AF-A0A3N5YEX7-F1
#
_cell.length_a   1.000
_cell.length_b   1.000
_cell.length_c   1.000
_cell.angle_alpha   90.00
_cell.angle_beta   90.00
_cell.angle_gamma   90.00
#
_symmetry.space_group_name_H-M   'P 1'
#
loop_
_entity.id
_entity.type
_entity.pdbx_description
1 polymer ?
#
loop_
_entity_poly.entity_id
_entity_poly.type
_entity_poly.pdbx_seq_one_letter_code
_entity_poly.pdbx_strand_id
1 'polypeptide(L)'
;MRDLHRIMLSSEVRDLTDEIGRLFEDLDRTARDRRQPSGHCTPALDVRETGEALEVILDLPGVPADRVRILLKGGVLLVVGEKSSPYAGGHPDASFHLVERGFGRFARAVRLEGAFDGGQTTAQVSGGELRVVVPKITERRGQEILVPVASA
;
A
#
# COMPACT_ATOMS: atom_id res chain seq x y z
N MET A 1 -23.99 -13.60 -1.79
CA MET A 1 -22.98 -13.17 -0.81
C MET A 1 -22.67 -11.73 -1.15
N ARG A 2 -23.18 -10.78 -0.35
CA ARG A 2 -23.14 -9.34 -0.68
C ARG A 2 -21.73 -8.84 -0.39
N ASP A 3 -21.06 -8.29 -1.40
CA ASP A 3 -20.11 -7.22 -1.16
C ASP A 3 -20.35 -6.12 -2.18
N LEU A 4 -20.80 -4.98 -1.63
CA LEU A 4 -21.04 -3.75 -2.33
C LEU A 4 -19.71 -3.27 -2.93
N HIS A 5 -19.61 -3.25 -4.26
CA HIS A 5 -18.74 -2.30 -4.92
C HIS A 5 -19.23 -0.89 -4.51
N ARG A 6 -18.64 -0.34 -3.44
CA ARG A 6 -18.81 1.04 -3.03
C ARG A 6 -18.39 1.89 -4.22
N ILE A 7 -19.36 2.49 -4.89
CA ILE A 7 -19.14 3.42 -6.00
C ILE A 7 -18.28 4.55 -5.44
N MET A 8 -16.97 4.51 -5.74
CA MET A 8 -16.08 5.63 -5.44
C MET A 8 -16.59 6.83 -6.25
N LEU A 9 -16.75 7.98 -5.58
CA LEU A 9 -17.16 9.20 -6.26
C LEU A 9 -16.09 9.61 -7.28
N SER A 10 -16.47 10.26 -8.38
CA SER A 10 -15.53 10.66 -9.43
C SER A 10 -14.40 11.57 -8.92
N SER A 11 -14.68 12.43 -7.95
CA SER A 11 -13.67 13.24 -7.27
C SER A 11 -12.70 12.40 -6.43
N GLU A 12 -13.19 11.40 -5.70
CA GLU A 12 -12.35 10.47 -4.91
C GLU A 12 -11.41 9.67 -5.83
N VAL A 13 -11.91 9.26 -7.01
CA VAL A 13 -11.11 8.56 -8.02
C VAL A 13 -10.02 9.48 -8.59
N ARG A 14 -10.36 10.76 -8.86
CA ARG A 14 -9.39 11.74 -9.38
C ARG A 14 -8.31 12.03 -8.35
N ASP A 15 -8.69 12.31 -7.11
CA ASP A 15 -7.75 12.55 -6.02
C ASP A 15 -6.81 11.37 -5.84
N LEU A 16 -7.34 10.14 -5.90
CA LEU A 16 -6.52 8.93 -5.83
C LEU A 16 -5.56 8.81 -7.02
N THR A 17 -6.01 9.13 -8.22
CA THR A 17 -5.17 9.10 -9.43
C THR A 17 -4.03 10.11 -9.33
N ASP A 18 -4.30 11.31 -8.82
CA ASP A 18 -3.30 12.34 -8.61
C ASP A 18 -2.29 11.92 -7.52
N GLU A 19 -2.74 11.26 -6.44
CA GLU A 19 -1.82 10.70 -5.43
C GLU A 19 -0.95 9.58 -6.02
N ILE A 20 -1.52 8.69 -6.84
CA ILE A 20 -0.76 7.65 -7.52
C ILE A 20 0.36 8.27 -8.37
N GLY A 21 0.05 9.32 -9.15
CA GLY A 21 1.04 10.05 -9.94
C GLY A 21 2.17 10.61 -9.08
N ARG A 22 1.84 11.32 -8.00
CA ARG A 22 2.83 11.88 -7.06
C ARG A 22 3.71 10.81 -6.42
N LEU A 23 3.14 9.68 -6.01
CA LEU A 23 3.91 8.59 -5.41
C LEU A 23 4.85 7.93 -6.42
N PHE A 24 4.44 7.78 -7.68
CA PHE A 24 5.34 7.27 -8.72
C PHE A 24 6.48 8.25 -9.03
N GLU A 25 6.21 9.55 -9.08
CA GLU A 25 7.26 10.56 -9.23
C GLU A 25 8.27 10.52 -8.08
N ASP A 26 7.79 10.37 -6.83
CA ASP A 26 8.67 10.22 -5.68
C ASP A 26 9.50 8.93 -5.74
N LEU A 27 8.85 7.83 -6.11
CA LEU A 27 9.50 6.53 -6.31
C LEU A 27 10.64 6.65 -7.33
N ASP A 28 10.37 7.23 -8.49
CA ASP A 28 11.33 7.41 -9.58
C ASP A 28 12.54 8.27 -9.17
N ARG A 29 12.35 9.28 -8.31
CA ARG A 29 13.46 10.11 -7.81
C ARG A 29 14.41 9.35 -6.90
N THR A 30 13.89 8.42 -6.11
CA THR A 30 14.69 7.67 -5.11
C THR A 30 15.26 6.36 -5.64
N ALA A 31 14.64 5.81 -6.68
CA ALA A 31 15.06 4.59 -7.33
C ALA A 31 16.47 4.76 -7.94
N ARG A 32 17.42 3.96 -7.47
CA ARG A 32 18.81 3.97 -7.97
C ARG A 32 18.96 3.46 -9.40
N ASP A 33 18.01 2.67 -9.88
CA ASP A 33 18.01 2.12 -11.24
C ASP A 33 16.87 2.74 -12.05
N ARG A 34 17.24 3.48 -13.11
CA ARG A 34 16.35 4.22 -14.02
C ARG A 34 15.76 3.35 -15.13
N ARG A 35 15.93 2.02 -15.08
CA ARG A 35 15.26 1.13 -16.04
C ARG A 35 13.77 1.38 -16.00
N GLN A 36 13.23 1.80 -17.14
CA GLN A 36 11.80 2.03 -17.28
C GLN A 36 11.08 0.68 -17.10
N PRO A 37 10.19 0.56 -16.11
CA PRO A 37 9.40 -0.65 -15.95
C PRO A 37 8.55 -0.87 -17.19
N SER A 38 8.62 -2.08 -17.74
CA SER A 38 7.73 -2.53 -18.80
C SER A 38 6.43 -3.05 -18.18
N GLY A 39 5.34 -2.32 -18.37
CA GLY A 39 3.98 -2.76 -18.04
C GLY A 39 3.53 -2.48 -16.61
N HIS A 40 2.40 -3.10 -16.26
CA HIS A 40 1.75 -3.00 -14.96
C HIS A 40 1.51 -4.39 -14.37
N CYS A 41 1.50 -4.49 -13.05
CA CYS A 41 1.11 -5.71 -12.36
C CYS A 41 0.14 -5.43 -11.21
N THR A 42 -0.54 -6.49 -10.77
CA THR A 42 -1.48 -6.46 -9.64
C THR A 42 -1.04 -7.54 -8.66
N PRO A 43 -0.05 -7.24 -7.78
CA PRO A 43 0.39 -8.18 -6.76
C PRO A 43 -0.80 -8.65 -5.91
N ALA A 44 -0.85 -9.92 -5.52
CA ALA A 44 -1.91 -10.41 -4.62
C ALA A 44 -1.86 -9.66 -3.28
N LEU A 45 -3.03 -9.53 -2.64
CA LEU A 45 -3.09 -8.95 -1.30
C LEU A 45 -4.19 -9.58 -0.47
N ASP A 46 -3.94 -9.59 0.83
CA ASP A 46 -4.90 -9.92 1.88
C ASP A 46 -5.12 -8.72 2.79
N VAL A 47 -6.34 -8.60 3.31
CA VAL A 47 -6.70 -7.65 4.35
C VAL A 47 -7.31 -8.43 5.49
N ARG A 48 -6.77 -8.29 6.69
CA ARG A 48 -7.34 -8.90 7.88
C ARG A 48 -7.39 -7.90 9.02
N GLU A 49 -8.39 -8.03 9.87
CA GLU A 49 -8.55 -7.23 11.07
C GLU A 49 -8.36 -8.11 12.30
N THR A 50 -7.58 -7.62 13.26
CA THR A 50 -7.39 -8.24 14.57
C THR A 50 -8.12 -7.44 15.64
N GLY A 51 -8.02 -7.86 16.91
CA GLY A 51 -8.50 -7.04 18.03
C GLY A 51 -7.83 -5.67 18.12
N GLU A 52 -6.61 -5.53 17.59
CA GLU A 52 -5.74 -4.38 17.85
C GLU A 52 -5.45 -3.54 16.60
N ALA A 53 -5.53 -4.11 15.40
CA ALA A 53 -5.11 -3.44 14.17
C ALA A 53 -5.82 -3.99 12.92
N LEU A 54 -5.76 -3.22 11.84
CA LEU A 54 -5.93 -3.73 10.48
C LEU A 54 -4.56 -4.07 9.90
N GLU A 55 -4.44 -5.21 9.24
CA GLU A 55 -3.23 -5.64 8.57
C GLU A 55 -3.50 -5.83 7.08
N VAL A 56 -2.68 -5.18 6.26
CA VAL A 56 -2.71 -5.30 4.79
C VAL A 56 -1.41 -5.96 4.35
N ILE A 57 -1.53 -7.11 3.71
CA ILE A 57 -0.40 -7.98 3.33
C ILE A 57 -0.36 -8.08 1.80
N LEU A 58 0.79 -7.82 1.17
CA LEU A 58 0.99 -7.89 -0.27
C LEU A 58 2.15 -8.82 -0.63
N ASP A 59 1.95 -9.66 -1.65
CA ASP A 59 2.99 -10.53 -2.21
C ASP A 59 3.93 -9.74 -3.14
N LEU A 60 5.10 -9.37 -2.62
CA LEU A 60 6.12 -8.58 -3.33
C LEU A 60 7.49 -9.29 -3.40
N PRO A 61 7.57 -10.51 -3.95
CA PRO A 61 8.83 -11.25 -4.02
C PRO A 61 9.87 -10.51 -4.87
N GLY A 62 11.04 -10.28 -4.28
CA GLY A 62 12.16 -9.59 -4.92
C GLY A 62 12.02 -8.07 -5.03
N VAL A 63 10.99 -7.47 -4.41
CA VAL A 63 10.82 -6.01 -4.39
C VAL A 63 11.53 -5.43 -3.17
N PRO A 64 12.55 -4.58 -3.33
CA PRO A 64 13.19 -3.91 -2.20
C PRO A 64 12.31 -2.79 -1.64
N ALA A 65 12.50 -2.44 -0.37
CA ALA A 65 11.66 -1.46 0.32
C ALA A 65 11.70 -0.05 -0.31
N ASP A 66 12.82 0.34 -0.92
CA ASP A 66 12.96 1.61 -1.65
C ASP A 66 12.11 1.66 -2.93
N ARG A 67 11.63 0.50 -3.41
CA ARG A 67 10.72 0.36 -4.55
C ARG A 67 9.23 0.35 -4.19
N VAL A 68 8.90 0.72 -2.95
CA VAL A 68 7.51 0.81 -2.46
C VAL A 68 7.26 2.18 -1.84
N ARG A 69 6.04 2.69 -2.02
CA ARG A 69 5.48 3.85 -1.33
C ARG A 69 4.10 3.53 -0.80
N ILE A 70 3.81 4.08 0.37
CA ILE A 70 2.56 3.87 1.07
C ILE A 70 2.03 5.22 1.51
N LEU A 71 0.76 5.48 1.23
CA LEU A 71 0.05 6.67 1.64
C LEU A 71 -1.25 6.26 2.30
N LEU A 72 -1.53 6.80 3.48
CA LEU A 72 -2.84 6.70 4.11
C LEU A 72 -3.52 8.07 4.05
N LYS A 73 -4.60 8.18 3.27
CA LYS A 73 -5.33 9.44 3.09
C LYS A 73 -6.83 9.17 2.95
N GLY A 74 -7.65 9.93 3.67
CA GLY A 74 -9.12 9.85 3.55
C GLY A 74 -9.69 8.45 3.80
N GLY A 75 -9.09 7.69 4.71
CA GLY A 75 -9.49 6.30 4.99
C GLY A 75 -9.14 5.31 3.87
N VAL A 76 -8.21 5.66 2.97
CA VAL A 76 -7.68 4.78 1.93
C VAL A 76 -6.18 4.61 2.13
N LEU A 77 -5.75 3.35 2.31
CA LEU A 77 -4.36 2.96 2.22
C LEU A 77 -4.01 2.68 0.76
N LEU A 78 -3.19 3.54 0.17
CA LEU A 78 -2.65 3.40 -1.17
C LEU A 78 -1.22 2.87 -1.09
N VAL A 79 -0.98 1.72 -1.71
CA VAL A 79 0.35 1.12 -1.88
C VAL A 79 0.73 1.20 -3.35
N VAL A 80 1.83 1.88 -3.65
CA VAL A 80 2.38 2.04 -5.00
C VAL A 80 3.79 1.47 -5.03
N GLY A 81 4.18 0.85 -6.13
CA GLY A 81 5.54 0.36 -6.25
C GLY A 81 5.87 -0.21 -7.62
N GLU A 82 7.03 -0.83 -7.70
CA GLU A 82 7.52 -1.46 -8.91
C GLU A 82 8.08 -2.85 -8.61
N LYS A 83 7.61 -3.85 -9.38
CA LYS A 83 8.14 -5.20 -9.37
C LYS A 83 8.89 -5.47 -10.67
N SER A 84 10.21 -5.24 -10.66
CA SER A 84 11.03 -5.35 -11.87
C SER A 84 11.10 -6.81 -12.36
N SER A 85 11.05 -6.98 -13.69
CA SER A 85 11.23 -8.29 -14.32
C SER A 85 12.70 -8.69 -14.28
N PRO A 86 13.05 -9.91 -13.82
CA PRO A 86 14.42 -10.41 -13.95
C PRO A 86 14.81 -10.64 -15.42
N TYR A 87 13.83 -10.62 -16.33
CA TYR A 87 14.01 -10.82 -17.77
C TYR A 87 14.08 -9.51 -18.57
N ALA A 88 14.16 -8.36 -17.89
CA ALA A 88 14.26 -7.05 -18.52
C ALA A 88 15.58 -6.91 -19.29
N GLY A 89 15.49 -6.65 -20.60
CA GLY A 89 16.65 -6.57 -21.51
C GLY A 89 16.71 -7.68 -22.56
N GLY A 90 15.76 -8.63 -22.53
CA GLY A 90 15.68 -9.73 -23.49
C GLY A 90 16.61 -10.90 -23.13
N HIS A 91 16.17 -12.11 -23.44
CA HIS A 91 16.98 -13.32 -23.36
C HIS A 91 16.98 -13.98 -24.74
N PRO A 92 17.93 -13.63 -25.62
CA PRO A 92 17.92 -14.10 -27.01
C PRO A 92 17.99 -15.63 -27.12
N ASP A 93 18.53 -16.30 -26.10
CA ASP A 93 18.69 -17.75 -26.06
C ASP A 93 17.58 -18.48 -25.27
N ALA A 94 16.49 -17.80 -24.90
CA ALA A 94 15.42 -18.40 -24.11
C ALA A 94 14.02 -18.09 -24.68
N SER A 95 13.17 -19.11 -24.70
CA SER A 95 11.74 -19.00 -25.00
C SER A 95 10.90 -19.35 -23.78
N PHE A 96 9.83 -18.61 -23.54
CA PHE A 96 8.88 -18.94 -22.49
C PHE A 96 7.89 -20.00 -22.97
N HIS A 97 7.72 -21.08 -22.20
CA HIS A 97 6.58 -21.99 -22.37
C HIS A 97 5.31 -21.43 -21.70
N LEU A 98 5.46 -20.67 -20.61
CA LEU A 98 4.36 -20.06 -19.85
C LEU A 98 4.84 -18.83 -19.06
N VAL A 99 4.00 -17.80 -18.96
CA VAL A 99 4.26 -16.59 -18.18
C VAL A 99 3.02 -16.24 -17.35
N GLU A 100 3.06 -16.49 -16.05
CA GLU A 100 1.99 -16.13 -15.09
C GLU A 100 2.42 -15.00 -14.15
N ARG A 101 3.72 -14.84 -13.93
CA ARG A 101 4.28 -13.83 -13.03
C ARG A 101 4.10 -12.43 -13.62
N GLY A 102 3.36 -11.59 -12.92
CA GLY A 102 3.25 -10.16 -13.24
C GLY A 102 4.48 -9.36 -12.80
N PHE A 103 4.91 -8.43 -13.66
CA PHE A 103 5.99 -7.46 -13.41
C PHE A 103 5.57 -6.07 -13.91
N GLY A 104 6.24 -5.03 -13.43
CA GLY A 104 5.97 -3.64 -13.76
C GLY A 104 5.50 -2.81 -12.57
N ARG A 105 4.90 -1.66 -12.86
CA ARG A 105 4.34 -0.76 -11.85
C ARG A 105 3.03 -1.32 -11.28
N PHE A 106 2.80 -1.11 -9.99
CA PHE A 106 1.54 -1.47 -9.34
C PHE A 106 1.03 -0.36 -8.45
N ALA A 107 -0.30 -0.31 -8.32
CA ALA A 107 -1.01 0.51 -7.36
C ALA A 107 -2.16 -0.33 -6.76
N ARG A 108 -2.19 -0.50 -5.44
CA ARG A 108 -3.27 -1.16 -4.72
C ARG A 108 -3.86 -0.17 -3.73
N ALA A 109 -5.17 0.03 -3.79
CA ALA A 109 -5.90 0.85 -2.83
C ALA A 109 -6.78 -0.07 -1.96
N VAL A 110 -6.68 0.10 -0.65
CA VAL A 110 -7.51 -0.59 0.34
C VAL A 110 -8.25 0.46 1.15
N ARG A 111 -9.58 0.40 1.14
CA ARG A 111 -10.39 1.29 1.97
C ARG A 111 -10.47 0.70 3.38
N LEU A 112 -10.18 1.52 4.38
CA LEU A 112 -10.24 1.13 5.79
C LEU A 112 -11.64 1.44 6.32
N GLU A 113 -12.32 0.43 6.84
CA GLU A 113 -13.62 0.57 7.49
C GLU A 113 -13.41 0.52 9.00
N GLY A 114 -13.46 1.68 9.67
CA GLY A 114 -13.24 1.77 11.11
C GLY A 114 -12.40 2.98 11.52
N ALA A 115 -12.18 3.08 12.83
CA ALA A 115 -11.35 4.11 13.44
C ALA A 115 -9.93 3.58 13.66
N PHE A 116 -9.00 4.01 12.81
CA PHE A 116 -7.60 3.59 12.87
C PHE A 116 -6.66 4.77 13.12
N ASP A 117 -5.62 4.54 13.90
CA ASP A 117 -4.56 5.52 14.17
C ASP A 117 -3.52 5.47 13.05
N GLY A 118 -3.77 6.29 12.03
CA GLY A 118 -2.87 6.41 10.89
C GLY A 118 -1.46 6.88 11.29
N GLY A 119 -1.31 7.64 12.38
CA GLY A 119 -0.03 8.16 12.86
C GLY A 119 0.90 7.08 13.41
N GLN A 120 0.34 5.94 13.80
CA GLN A 120 1.07 4.77 14.31
C GLN A 120 1.17 3.63 13.28
N THR A 121 0.90 3.93 12.01
CA THR A 121 1.02 2.94 10.93
C THR A 121 2.47 2.49 10.78
N THR A 122 2.69 1.19 10.68
CA THR A 122 4.00 0.61 10.40
C THR A 122 3.95 -0.21 9.12
N ALA A 123 5.08 -0.32 8.43
CA ALA A 123 5.21 -1.12 7.22
C ALA A 123 6.58 -1.79 7.15
N GLN A 124 6.61 -3.05 6.74
CA GLN A 124 7.84 -3.81 6.60
C GLN A 124 7.77 -4.70 5.36
N VAL A 125 8.88 -4.74 4.61
CA VAL A 125 9.12 -5.76 3.58
C VAL A 125 10.04 -6.82 4.15
N SER A 126 9.63 -8.09 4.14
CA SER A 126 10.42 -9.23 4.60
C SER A 126 9.97 -10.50 3.91
N GLY A 127 10.89 -11.39 3.54
CA GLY A 127 10.53 -12.69 2.95
C GLY A 127 9.77 -12.62 1.62
N GLY A 128 9.80 -11.48 0.92
CA GLY A 128 9.00 -11.26 -0.29
C GLY A 128 7.56 -10.84 -0.03
N GLU A 129 7.24 -10.46 1.22
CA GLU A 129 5.94 -9.95 1.63
C GLU A 129 6.10 -8.49 2.11
N LEU A 130 5.17 -7.62 1.74
CA LEU A 130 4.95 -6.34 2.41
C LEU A 130 3.82 -6.50 3.40
N ARG A 131 4.05 -6.16 4.67
CA ARG A 131 3.03 -6.09 5.71
C ARG A 131 2.89 -4.67 6.21
N VAL A 132 1.68 -4.13 6.12
CA VAL A 132 1.29 -2.82 6.65
C VAL A 132 0.34 -3.03 7.80
N VAL A 133 0.65 -2.47 8.97
CA VAL A 133 -0.16 -2.57 10.18
C VAL A 133 -0.68 -1.18 10.52
N VAL A 134 -1.99 -1.02 10.53
CA VAL A 134 -2.69 0.22 10.89
C VAL A 134 -3.42 -0.02 12.22
N PRO A 135 -2.89 0.48 13.35
CA PRO A 135 -3.48 0.23 14.67
C PRO A 135 -4.90 0.79 14.77
N LYS A 136 -5.76 0.15 15.54
CA LYS A 136 -7.06 0.71 15.92
C LYS A 136 -6.86 1.87 16.88
N ILE A 137 -7.71 2.88 16.77
CA ILE A 137 -7.76 3.93 17.79
C ILE A 137 -8.23 3.29 19.09
N THR A 138 -7.46 3.43 20.15
CA THR A 138 -7.94 3.11 21.49
C THR A 138 -9.02 4.11 21.88
N GLU A 139 -10.28 3.68 21.87
CA GLU A 139 -11.42 4.51 22.29
C GLU A 139 -11.27 4.85 23.78
N ARG A 140 -10.86 6.09 24.08
CA ARG A 140 -10.85 6.62 25.45
C ARG A 140 -12.16 7.28 25.85
N ARG A 141 -13.16 7.34 24.94
CA ARG A 141 -14.48 7.89 25.27
C ARG A 141 -15.09 7.06 26.41
N GLY A 142 -15.50 7.74 27.47
CA GLY A 142 -16.02 7.11 28.68
C GLY A 142 -14.98 6.85 29.78
N GLN A 143 -13.68 7.05 29.52
CA GLN A 143 -12.70 7.12 30.60
C GLN A 143 -12.83 8.44 31.34
N GLU A 144 -12.91 8.39 32.66
CA GLU A 144 -12.87 9.59 33.51
C GLU A 144 -11.50 10.25 33.39
N ILE A 145 -11.49 11.53 33.02
CA ILE A 145 -10.27 12.34 32.95
C ILE A 145 -10.33 13.38 34.06
N LEU A 146 -9.42 13.28 35.02
CA LEU A 146 -9.25 14.30 36.05
C LEU A 146 -8.55 15.51 35.42
N VAL A 147 -9.21 16.67 35.40
CA VAL A 147 -8.65 17.92 34.89
C VAL A 147 -8.07 18.73 36.06
N PRO A 148 -6.73 18.89 36.17
CA PRO A 148 -6.14 19.66 37.25
C PRO A 148 -6.41 21.16 37.04
N VAL A 149 -6.86 21.83 38.11
CA VAL A 149 -7.06 23.28 38.13
C VAL A 149 -5.80 23.94 38.71
N ALA A 150 -5.17 24.81 37.92
CA ALA A 150 -4.07 25.65 38.39
C ALA A 150 -4.62 26.98 38.93
N SER A 151 -4.12 27.42 40.09
CA SER A 151 -4.34 28.77 40.60
C SER A 151 -3.26 29.72 40.09
N ALA A 152 -3.64 30.98 39.83
CA ALA A 152 -2.73 32.07 39.49
C ALA A 152 -1.78 32.43 40.63
#